data_AF-A0A8D8CBJ4-F1
#
_entry.id   AF-A0A8D8CBJ4-F1
#
_cell.length_a   1.000
_cell.length_b   1.000
_cell.length_c   1.000
_cell.angle_alpha   90.00
_cell.angle_beta   90.00
_cell.angle_gamma   90.00
#
_symmetry.space_group_name_H-M   'P 1'
#
loop_
_entity.id
_entity.type
_entity.pdbx_description
1 polymer ?
#
loop_
_entity_poly.entity_id
_entity_poly.type
_entity_poly.pdbx_seq_one_letter_code
_entity_poly.pdbx_strand_id
1 'polypeptide(L)'
;MGLTFECRSLAVDASVTDDAGPTGKCSNEQAIVEEHEACLLRVCDILTFGALKPCPKCSSQYVLQKSAYICVGDLTECTKYLTVKAKPVRVPAIIPDEVKLQFSFSAKYKSEVSDRVIKYVPPIQSTKIKKFKKEEVLADLKIKREKPPLCSLSF
;
A
#
# COMPACT_ATOMS: atom_id res chain seq x y z
N MET A 1 -5.29 18.31 -14.36
CA MET A 1 -4.51 17.13 -14.80
C MET A 1 -2.99 17.33 -14.71
N GLY A 2 -2.46 18.49 -14.29
CA GLY A 2 -1.00 18.78 -14.38
C GLY A 2 -0.12 18.30 -13.22
N LEU A 3 -0.59 18.34 -11.96
CA LEU A 3 0.27 18.09 -10.79
C LEU A 3 0.86 16.67 -10.73
N THR A 4 0.09 15.63 -11.08
CA THR A 4 0.60 14.24 -11.00
C THR A 4 1.63 13.91 -12.09
N PHE A 5 1.59 14.60 -13.22
CA PHE A 5 2.57 14.40 -14.30
C PHE A 5 3.88 15.12 -13.99
N GLU A 6 3.80 16.36 -13.49
CA GLU A 6 4.98 17.13 -13.05
C GLU A 6 5.67 16.49 -11.83
N CYS A 7 4.92 15.91 -10.89
CA CYS A 7 5.49 15.13 -9.80
C CYS A 7 6.21 13.86 -10.29
N ARG A 8 5.73 13.25 -11.39
CA ARG A 8 6.39 12.08 -11.96
C ARG A 8 7.70 12.45 -12.66
N SER A 9 7.76 13.56 -13.39
CA SER A 9 9.02 14.06 -13.95
C SER A 9 10.01 14.48 -12.86
N LEU A 10 9.55 15.14 -11.79
CA LEU A 10 10.40 15.44 -10.63
C LEU A 10 11.00 14.17 -10.05
N ALA A 11 10.17 13.14 -9.86
CA ALA A 11 10.59 11.90 -9.24
C ALA A 11 11.54 11.08 -10.17
N VAL A 12 11.34 11.11 -11.50
CA VAL A 12 12.16 10.36 -12.48
C VAL A 12 13.60 10.90 -12.56
N ASP A 13 13.79 12.21 -12.40
CA ASP A 13 15.12 12.84 -12.46
C ASP A 13 15.75 13.00 -11.06
N ALA A 14 15.04 12.55 -10.03
CA ALA A 14 15.39 12.78 -8.63
C ALA A 14 16.24 11.66 -8.06
N SER A 15 17.53 11.96 -8.04
CA SER A 15 18.45 11.74 -6.91
C SER A 15 17.94 12.24 -5.53
N VAL A 16 16.64 12.51 -5.33
CA VAL A 16 16.03 12.92 -4.04
C VAL A 16 16.14 11.82 -2.98
N THR A 17 16.59 10.63 -3.39
CA THR A 17 16.83 9.46 -2.54
C THR A 17 18.30 9.18 -2.27
N ASP A 18 19.23 9.88 -2.91
CA ASP A 18 20.66 9.56 -2.80
C ASP A 18 21.31 10.14 -1.53
N ASP A 19 20.62 11.07 -0.84
CA ASP A 19 21.00 11.51 0.51
C ASP A 19 20.42 10.58 1.58
N ALA A 20 20.60 9.27 1.40
CA ALA A 20 20.43 8.32 2.48
C ALA A 20 21.52 8.62 3.52
N GLY A 21 21.21 9.50 4.48
CA GLY A 21 22.01 9.64 5.69
C GLY A 21 22.20 8.27 6.37
N PRO A 22 23.04 8.17 7.42
CA PRO A 22 23.40 6.88 8.05
C PRO A 22 22.21 6.07 8.61
N THR A 23 21.01 6.66 8.61
CA THR A 23 19.75 6.10 9.12
C THR A 23 18.82 5.53 8.05
N GLY A 24 19.14 5.64 6.76
CA GLY A 24 18.36 5.04 5.65
C GLY A 24 16.95 5.63 5.46
N LYS A 25 16.70 6.84 5.97
CA LYS A 25 15.44 7.59 5.85
C LYS A 25 15.65 8.91 5.14
N CYS A 26 14.65 9.39 4.40
CA CYS A 26 14.69 10.71 3.76
C CYS A 26 14.33 11.83 4.76
N SER A 27 14.46 13.09 4.32
CA SER A 27 14.14 14.31 5.12
C SER A 27 12.69 14.39 5.62
N ASN A 28 11.80 13.55 5.09
CA ASN A 28 10.39 13.42 5.50
C ASN A 28 10.14 12.20 6.42
N GLU A 29 11.20 11.65 7.02
CA GLU A 29 11.18 10.47 7.91
C GLU A 29 10.61 9.20 7.26
N GLN A 30 10.58 9.12 5.92
CA GLN A 30 10.08 7.96 5.19
C GLN A 30 11.19 6.96 4.90
N ALA A 31 10.82 5.68 4.88
CA ALA A 31 11.72 4.60 4.47
C ALA A 31 11.97 4.64 2.96
N ILE A 32 13.25 4.59 2.59
CA ILE A 32 13.72 4.52 1.20
C ILE A 32 13.48 3.09 0.67
N VAL A 33 13.08 2.99 -0.60
CA VAL A 33 12.88 1.71 -1.29
C VAL A 33 13.91 1.61 -2.40
N GLU A 34 14.49 0.43 -2.57
CA GLU A 34 15.49 0.16 -3.61
C GLU A 34 14.89 0.16 -5.01
N GLU A 35 13.64 -0.30 -5.14
CA GLU A 35 12.93 -0.30 -6.41
C GLU A 35 12.52 1.12 -6.83
N HIS A 36 13.03 1.56 -7.98
CA HIS A 36 12.81 2.88 -8.54
C HIS A 36 11.32 3.24 -8.65
N GLU A 37 10.51 2.42 -9.32
CA GLU A 37 9.07 2.71 -9.52
C GLU A 37 8.30 2.81 -8.19
N ALA A 38 8.61 1.93 -7.23
CA ALA A 38 8.01 1.98 -5.91
C ALA A 38 8.40 3.26 -5.15
N CYS A 39 9.64 3.70 -5.33
CA CYS A 39 10.13 4.96 -4.77
C CYS A 39 9.42 6.17 -5.39
N LEU A 40 9.33 6.22 -6.73
CA LEU A 40 8.61 7.27 -7.47
C LEU A 40 7.17 7.42 -6.97
N LEU A 41 6.45 6.29 -6.84
CA LEU A 41 5.07 6.28 -6.37
C LEU A 41 4.94 6.82 -4.94
N ARG A 42 5.92 6.55 -4.07
CA ARG A 42 5.97 7.09 -2.71
C ARG A 42 6.24 8.59 -2.71
N VAL A 43 7.25 9.06 -3.45
CA VAL A 43 7.57 10.49 -3.57
C VAL A 43 6.37 11.26 -4.12
N CYS A 44 5.71 10.72 -5.15
CA CYS A 44 4.49 11.31 -5.70
C CYS A 44 3.37 11.39 -4.66
N ASP A 45 3.14 10.34 -3.84
CA ASP A 45 2.13 10.38 -2.76
C ASP A 45 2.48 11.42 -1.69
N ILE A 46 3.76 11.51 -1.31
CA ILE A 46 4.25 12.45 -0.29
C ILE A 46 4.08 13.89 -0.77
N LEU A 47 4.48 14.20 -2.00
CA LEU A 47 4.31 15.54 -2.55
C LEU A 47 2.81 15.86 -2.61
N THR A 48 2.02 15.05 -3.31
CA THR A 48 0.60 15.35 -3.57
C THR A 48 -0.29 15.45 -2.34
N PHE A 49 -0.09 14.60 -1.33
CA PHE A 49 -0.98 14.50 -0.17
C PHE A 49 -0.31 14.87 1.16
N GLY A 50 1.01 14.96 1.20
CA GLY A 50 1.82 15.13 2.41
C GLY A 50 2.49 13.84 2.89
N ALA A 51 3.55 14.01 3.67
CA ALA A 51 4.32 12.92 4.26
C ALA A 51 3.52 12.19 5.35
N LEU A 52 3.60 10.86 5.35
CA LEU A 52 2.86 9.99 6.25
C LEU A 52 3.57 9.89 7.60
N LYS A 53 2.86 10.17 8.71
CA LYS A 53 3.42 9.95 10.04
C LYS A 53 3.70 8.46 10.27
N PRO A 54 4.77 8.12 11.02
CA PRO A 54 5.03 6.74 11.40
C PRO A 54 3.86 6.18 12.20
N CYS A 55 3.68 4.85 12.14
CA CYS A 55 2.61 4.22 12.89
C CYS A 55 2.86 4.34 14.40
N PRO A 56 1.85 4.70 15.21
CA PRO A 56 2.01 4.85 16.65
C PRO A 56 2.33 3.55 17.40
N LYS A 57 2.15 2.38 16.76
CA LYS A 57 2.42 1.06 17.36
C LYS A 57 3.70 0.42 16.83
N CYS A 58 3.80 0.26 15.50
CA CYS A 58 4.93 -0.39 14.83
C CYS A 58 6.14 0.56 14.65
N SER A 59 5.98 1.89 14.83
CA SER A 59 6.96 2.93 14.47
C SER A 59 7.46 2.88 13.01
N SER A 60 6.82 2.05 12.19
CA SER A 60 7.16 1.83 10.78
C SER A 60 6.19 2.59 9.87
N GLN A 61 6.36 2.37 8.56
CA GLN A 61 5.71 3.14 7.52
C GLN A 61 4.41 2.51 7.00
N TYR A 62 3.48 3.37 6.60
CA TYR A 62 2.29 2.98 5.84
C TYR A 62 2.59 2.98 4.35
N VAL A 63 2.16 1.93 3.64
CA VAL A 63 2.31 1.79 2.20
C VAL A 63 0.95 1.69 1.55
N LEU A 64 0.73 2.43 0.46
CA LEU A 64 -0.48 2.32 -0.34
C LEU A 64 -0.46 0.99 -1.12
N GLN A 65 -1.41 0.12 -0.85
CA GLN A 65 -1.61 -1.13 -1.59
C GLN A 65 -3.04 -1.18 -2.14
N LYS A 66 -3.17 -1.21 -3.47
CA LYS A 66 -4.41 -1.28 -4.26
C LYS A 66 -5.43 -0.17 -3.94
N SER A 67 -6.05 -0.24 -2.77
CA SER A 67 -7.13 0.64 -2.32
C SER A 67 -7.02 1.02 -0.84
N ALA A 68 -5.91 0.77 -0.15
CA ALA A 68 -5.77 1.19 1.24
C ALA A 68 -4.31 1.36 1.67
N TYR A 69 -4.09 2.11 2.75
CA TYR A 69 -2.79 2.22 3.39
C TYR A 69 -2.61 1.10 4.41
N ILE A 70 -1.53 0.35 4.31
CA ILE A 70 -1.24 -0.82 5.16
C ILE A 70 0.07 -0.55 5.92
N CYS A 71 0.11 -0.70 7.25
CA CYS A 71 1.41 -0.70 7.97
C CYS A 71 2.20 -1.94 7.54
N VAL A 72 3.45 -1.74 7.12
CA VAL A 72 4.39 -2.83 6.81
C VAL A 72 5.46 -2.86 7.89
N GLY A 73 5.02 -2.98 9.15
CA GLY A 73 5.90 -3.06 10.30
C GLY A 73 5.76 -4.38 11.02
N ASP A 74 6.73 -4.64 11.89
CA ASP A 74 6.72 -5.80 12.75
C ASP A 74 6.26 -5.37 14.16
N LEU A 75 5.36 -6.15 14.76
CA LEU A 75 4.97 -6.02 16.17
C LEU A 75 6.01 -6.72 17.05
N THR A 76 6.42 -7.90 16.63
CA THR A 76 7.44 -8.75 17.25
C THR A 76 8.29 -9.36 16.14
N GLU A 77 9.46 -9.92 16.48
CA GLU A 77 10.39 -10.51 15.52
C GLU A 77 9.75 -11.54 14.57
N CYS A 78 8.69 -12.23 15.04
CA CYS A 78 7.98 -13.22 14.25
C CYS A 78 6.60 -12.75 13.73
N THR A 79 6.10 -11.58 14.14
CA THR A 79 4.71 -11.18 13.87
C THR A 79 4.61 -9.82 13.18
N LYS A 80 4.03 -9.83 11.97
CA LYS A 80 3.76 -8.61 11.19
C LYS A 80 2.54 -7.86 11.73
N TYR A 81 2.63 -6.54 11.75
CA TYR A 81 1.53 -5.63 12.09
C TYR A 81 0.71 -5.25 10.85
N LEU A 82 -0.37 -5.98 10.61
CA LEU A 82 -1.25 -5.74 9.45
C LEU A 82 -2.45 -4.85 9.85
N THR A 83 -2.23 -3.54 9.91
CA THR A 83 -3.32 -2.56 10.08
C THR A 83 -3.58 -1.81 8.80
N VAL A 84 -4.85 -1.81 8.41
CA VAL A 84 -5.36 -1.08 7.24
C VAL A 84 -5.98 0.24 7.71
N LYS A 85 -5.59 1.34 7.09
CA LYS A 85 -6.18 2.66 7.29
C LYS A 85 -6.57 3.27 5.94
N ALA A 86 -7.79 3.79 5.85
CA ALA A 86 -8.20 4.56 4.67
C ALA A 86 -7.56 5.96 4.67
N LYS A 87 -7.45 6.57 5.85
CA LYS A 87 -6.97 7.95 6.05
C LYS A 87 -5.87 7.97 7.12
N PRO A 88 -4.59 7.77 6.75
CA PRO A 88 -3.47 7.91 7.67
C PRO A 88 -3.21 9.38 8.02
N VAL A 89 -2.59 9.63 9.17
CA VAL A 89 -2.24 10.99 9.60
C VAL A 89 -1.00 11.46 8.82
N ARG A 90 -1.05 12.70 8.32
CA ARG A 90 0.01 13.28 7.49
C ARG A 90 0.56 14.59 8.06
N VAL A 91 1.73 14.97 7.57
CA VAL A 91 2.40 16.27 7.77
C VAL A 91 2.74 16.88 6.41
N PRO A 92 2.89 18.21 6.31
CA PRO A 92 3.32 18.83 5.06
C PRO A 92 4.69 18.29 4.64
N ALA A 93 4.85 18.00 3.34
CA ALA A 93 6.11 17.52 2.80
C ALA A 93 7.15 18.65 2.78
N ILE A 94 8.36 18.31 3.22
CA ILE A 94 9.55 19.16 3.18
C ILE A 94 10.37 18.76 1.95
N ILE A 95 10.66 19.72 1.08
CA ILE A 95 11.57 19.54 -0.04
C ILE A 95 12.94 20.11 0.38
N PRO A 96 14.03 19.33 0.30
CA PRO A 96 15.38 19.81 0.56
C PRO A 96 15.76 20.97 -0.37
N ASP A 97 16.59 21.90 0.10
CA ASP A 97 16.95 23.08 -0.68
C ASP A 97 17.81 22.74 -1.91
N GLU A 98 18.60 21.67 -1.85
CA GLU A 98 19.38 21.15 -2.99
C GLU A 98 18.49 20.81 -4.19
N VAL A 99 17.36 20.15 -3.91
CA VAL A 99 16.36 19.78 -4.91
C VAL A 99 15.63 21.02 -5.46
N LYS A 100 15.43 22.05 -4.64
CA LYS A 100 14.85 23.33 -5.09
C LYS A 100 15.80 24.10 -6.01
N LEU A 101 17.11 23.98 -5.80
CA LEU A 101 18.12 24.59 -6.67
C LEU A 101 18.21 23.88 -8.02
N GLN A 102 18.14 22.54 -8.02
CA GLN A 102 18.17 21.75 -9.25
C GLN A 102 16.90 21.94 -10.10
N PHE A 103 15.74 22.05 -9.45
CA PHE A 103 14.44 22.13 -10.12
C PHE A 103 13.69 23.41 -9.75
N SER A 104 13.67 24.36 -10.68
CA SER A 104 13.04 25.68 -10.49
C SER A 104 11.54 25.64 -10.18
N PHE A 105 10.84 24.58 -10.60
CA PHE A 105 9.42 24.38 -10.28
C PHE A 105 9.20 23.89 -8.85
N SER A 106 10.14 23.13 -8.28
CA SER A 106 10.12 22.68 -6.88
C SER A 106 10.17 23.85 -5.90
N ALA A 107 10.84 24.94 -6.26
CA ALA A 107 10.86 26.17 -5.46
C ALA A 107 9.48 26.86 -5.38
N LYS A 108 8.64 26.71 -6.41
CA LYS A 108 7.27 27.26 -6.46
C LYS A 108 6.25 26.32 -5.83
N TYR A 109 6.64 25.07 -5.60
CA TYR A 109 5.76 24.05 -5.08
C TYR A 109 5.45 24.29 -3.60
N LYS A 110 4.17 24.36 -3.27
CA LYS A 110 3.68 24.44 -1.89
C LYS A 110 3.02 23.12 -1.53
N SER A 111 3.52 22.47 -0.48
CA SER A 111 2.94 21.22 0.01
C SER A 111 1.63 21.50 0.75
N GLU A 112 0.58 20.79 0.37
CA GLU A 112 -0.73 20.82 1.03
C GLU A 112 -1.05 19.44 1.58
N VAL A 113 -1.58 19.39 2.81
CA VAL A 113 -1.98 18.13 3.43
C VAL A 113 -3.42 17.83 3.01
N SER A 114 -3.61 16.72 2.30
CA SER A 114 -4.93 16.31 1.81
C SER A 114 -5.13 14.79 1.87
N ASP A 115 -6.39 14.38 1.92
CA ASP A 115 -6.77 12.97 1.93
C ASP A 115 -6.90 12.40 0.51
N ARG A 116 -6.40 11.18 0.29
CA ARG A 116 -6.62 10.46 -0.96
C ARG A 116 -8.07 9.97 -1.05
N VAL A 117 -8.73 10.28 -2.16
CA VAL A 117 -10.04 9.74 -2.49
C VAL A 117 -9.89 8.31 -3.02
N ILE A 118 -10.22 7.33 -2.19
CA ILE A 118 -10.21 5.91 -2.54
C ILE A 118 -11.63 5.50 -2.94
N LYS A 119 -11.80 5.03 -4.18
CA LYS A 119 -13.07 4.46 -4.64
C LYS A 119 -13.27 3.09 -3.99
N TYR A 120 -14.42 2.91 -3.33
CA TYR A 120 -14.82 1.59 -2.86
C TYR A 120 -15.13 0.69 -4.05
N VAL A 121 -14.41 -0.43 -4.16
CA VAL A 121 -14.71 -1.48 -5.13
C VAL A 121 -15.35 -2.62 -4.35
N PRO A 122 -16.65 -2.89 -4.52
CA PRO A 122 -17.29 -4.01 -3.86
C PRO A 122 -16.62 -5.32 -4.34
N PRO A 123 -16.41 -6.30 -3.45
CA PRO A 123 -16.01 -7.63 -3.88
C PRO A 123 -17.07 -8.15 -4.86
N ILE A 124 -16.64 -8.68 -6.00
CA ILE A 124 -17.52 -9.30 -6.98
C ILE A 124 -18.23 -10.44 -6.24
N GLN A 125 -19.51 -10.24 -5.91
CA GLN A 125 -20.33 -11.29 -5.35
C GLN A 125 -20.51 -12.33 -6.45
N SER A 126 -19.72 -13.41 -6.42
CA SER A 126 -19.98 -14.58 -7.24
C SER A 126 -21.38 -15.09 -6.89
N THR A 127 -22.31 -14.82 -7.80
CA THR A 127 -23.57 -15.50 -8.05
C THR A 127 -24.16 -16.25 -6.84
N LYS A 128 -25.05 -15.60 -6.09
CA LYS A 128 -26.07 -16.33 -5.33
C LYS A 128 -26.85 -17.20 -6.32
N ILE A 129 -26.55 -18.50 -6.36
CA ILE A 129 -27.40 -19.48 -7.03
C ILE A 129 -28.77 -19.36 -6.36
N LYS A 130 -29.69 -18.74 -7.07
CA LYS A 130 -31.11 -18.67 -6.71
C LYS A 130 -31.57 -20.13 -6.61
N LYS A 131 -31.86 -20.61 -5.40
CA LYS A 131 -32.48 -21.92 -5.17
C LYS A 131 -33.80 -21.95 -5.95
N PHE A 132 -33.79 -22.55 -7.13
CA PHE A 132 -35.02 -22.99 -7.79
C PHE A 132 -35.49 -24.26 -7.08
N LYS A 133 -36.69 -24.20 -6.50
CA LYS A 133 -37.39 -25.37 -5.97
C LYS A 133 -37.95 -26.18 -7.15
N LYS A 134 -37.39 -27.39 -7.32
CA LYS A 134 -38.00 -28.71 -7.59
C LYS A 134 -38.96 -28.93 -8.79
N GLU A 135 -38.55 -29.81 -9.71
CA GLU A 135 -39.25 -31.04 -10.18
C GLU A 135 -38.25 -31.88 -11.02
N GLU A 136 -37.66 -32.94 -10.44
CA GLU A 136 -37.94 -34.37 -10.69
C GLU A 136 -37.70 -34.87 -12.14
N VAL A 137 -36.59 -35.60 -12.35
CA VAL A 137 -36.53 -37.00 -12.88
C VAL A 137 -35.13 -37.32 -13.45
N LEU A 138 -34.58 -38.45 -12.95
CA LEU A 138 -33.52 -39.33 -13.47
C LEU A 138 -32.09 -38.81 -13.72
N ALA A 139 -31.16 -39.27 -12.85
CA ALA A 139 -30.16 -40.29 -13.18
C ALA A 139 -28.87 -40.08 -12.35
N ASP A 140 -28.60 -41.06 -11.49
CA ASP A 140 -27.39 -41.24 -10.69
C ASP A 140 -26.11 -41.19 -11.57
N LEU A 141 -24.93 -40.78 -11.10
CA LEU A 141 -24.15 -41.44 -10.05
C LEU A 141 -23.16 -40.46 -9.42
N LYS A 142 -23.43 -40.00 -8.19
CA LYS A 142 -22.36 -39.50 -7.31
C LYS A 142 -21.73 -40.70 -6.64
N ILE A 143 -20.56 -41.11 -7.14
CA ILE A 143 -19.67 -42.06 -6.46
C ILE A 143 -19.33 -41.44 -5.09
N LYS A 144 -19.92 -41.97 -4.02
CA LYS A 144 -19.51 -41.65 -2.66
C LYS A 144 -18.18 -42.36 -2.42
N ARG A 145 -17.09 -41.59 -2.40
CA ARG A 145 -15.79 -42.10 -1.93
C ARG A 145 -15.83 -42.13 -0.41
N GLU A 146 -15.84 -43.32 0.16
CA GLU A 146 -15.63 -43.48 1.61
C GLU A 146 -14.20 -43.05 1.94
N LYS A 147 -14.05 -42.25 3.00
CA LYS A 147 -12.73 -41.87 3.48
C LYS A 147 -12.09 -43.14 4.05
N PRO A 148 -10.88 -43.53 3.60
CA PRO A 148 -10.23 -44.72 4.14
C PRO A 148 -10.06 -44.54 5.66
N PRO A 149 -10.20 -45.64 6.44
CA PRO A 149 -10.02 -45.58 7.88
C PRO A 149 -8.62 -45.04 8.19
N LEU A 150 -8.55 -44.09 9.13
CA LEU A 150 -7.28 -43.59 9.65
C LEU A 150 -6.49 -44.78 10.20
N CYS A 151 -5.36 -45.11 9.57
CA CYS A 151 -4.42 -46.09 10.12
C CYS A 151 -4.07 -45.67 11.55
N SER A 152 -4.42 -46.51 12.52
CA SER A 152 -3.96 -46.39 13.91
C SER A 152 -2.47 -46.75 13.93
N LEU A 153 -1.61 -45.75 13.80
CA LEU A 153 -0.19 -45.92 14.06
C LEU A 153 0.01 -46.17 15.56
N SER A 154 0.37 -47.39 15.92
CA SER A 154 0.96 -47.72 17.21
C SER A 154 2.46 -47.44 17.15
N PHE A 155 2.95 -46.66 18.11
CA PHE A 155 4.38 -46.38 18.32
C PHE A 155 5.09 -47.56 19.00
#